data_AF-A0AAW7IEY5-F1
#
_entry.id   AF-A0AAW7IEY5-F1
#
_cell.length_a   1.000
_cell.length_b   1.000
_cell.length_c   1.000
_cell.angle_alpha   90.00
_cell.angle_beta   90.00
_cell.angle_gamma   90.00
#
_symmetry.space_group_name_H-M   'P 1'
#
loop_
_entity.id
_entity.type
_entity.pdbx_description
1 polymer ?
#
loop_
_entity_poly.entity_id
_entity_poly.type
_entity_poly.pdbx_seq_one_letter_code
_entity_poly.pdbx_strand_id
1 'polypeptide(L)'
;MTQSTEQQPVSSWHLSDIRELARLLTQALPAAVQITEAVHQAVLSGMGIRGKAQGQTRGITGLVYQGIHGAAHTLSGGIHALLTRLPPTPPLHQIPETPRRAALLATLNGVMGDKLVESHNALATPMTLRHGGQPLDWHTMPSSLPAGGRVLLMVHGLCMSELQWQTQIRGKDKEKTLNHGEMLSGELGYVPVYVRYNSGLPVAQNGRDLARQLERLATHWPGGIDEISVLAYSMGGLVIRSACHHASQSEMGWPGVLKNMVFLGTPHHGAPLEHAGHWLEQLLPATAYTQPFVRLAQLRSAGIKDLRHGKVLDSQPPQGEPHALPDPRPPLPLPAGVTCFTIAATTAAKRGLLADRLIGDGLVPLRSALGQHDEVRHQLAFPPSHCWIAYRTSHMALLGSLQVSRQLLHWLTAHKEQNPSGEHGQSA
;
A
#
# COMPACT_ATOMS: atom_id res chain seq x y z
N MET A 1 13.77 -48.13 10.36
CA MET A 1 13.14 -47.07 11.18
C MET A 1 14.07 -45.85 11.17
N THR A 2 13.97 -45.03 10.12
CA THR A 2 14.64 -43.73 10.05
C THR A 2 13.65 -42.71 10.61
N GLN A 3 13.93 -42.21 11.82
CA GLN A 3 13.14 -41.14 12.42
C GLN A 3 13.28 -39.88 11.58
N SER A 4 12.17 -39.46 10.98
CA SER A 4 11.99 -38.15 10.37
C SER A 4 12.13 -37.09 11.45
N THR A 5 13.21 -36.32 11.43
CA THR A 5 13.32 -35.10 12.21
C THR A 5 12.38 -34.06 11.60
N GLU A 6 11.15 -33.97 12.11
CA GLU A 6 10.29 -32.81 11.87
C GLU A 6 11.02 -31.57 12.35
N GLN A 7 11.56 -30.79 11.41
CA GLN A 7 12.08 -29.46 11.70
C GLN A 7 10.92 -28.62 12.23
N GLN A 8 11.00 -28.21 13.50
CA GLN A 8 10.05 -27.25 14.07
C GLN A 8 9.95 -26.02 13.14
N PRO A 9 8.74 -25.50 12.88
CA PRO A 9 8.60 -24.34 12.01
C PRO A 9 9.33 -23.17 12.65
N VAL A 10 10.45 -22.76 12.04
CA VAL A 10 11.19 -21.57 12.45
C VAL A 10 10.19 -20.40 12.45
N SER A 11 9.93 -19.84 13.62
CA SER A 11 9.06 -18.68 13.76
C SER A 11 9.52 -17.59 12.80
N SER A 12 8.59 -17.07 12.00
CA SER A 12 8.86 -15.95 11.08
C SER A 12 9.05 -14.61 11.78
N TRP A 13 8.79 -14.56 13.09
CA TRP A 13 9.01 -13.42 13.96
C TRP A 13 10.31 -13.59 14.74
N HIS A 14 11.17 -12.57 14.70
CA HIS A 14 12.32 -12.48 15.60
C HIS A 14 11.93 -11.91 16.95
N LEU A 15 12.72 -12.19 17.98
CA LEU A 15 12.51 -11.65 19.33
C LEU A 15 12.48 -10.10 19.34
N SER A 16 13.28 -9.45 18.48
CA SER A 16 13.22 -7.99 18.30
C SER A 16 11.84 -7.53 17.80
N ASP A 17 11.22 -8.27 16.88
CA ASP A 17 9.89 -7.93 16.36
C ASP A 17 8.83 -8.07 17.47
N ILE A 18 8.90 -9.16 18.25
CA ILE A 18 8.00 -9.41 19.38
C ILE A 18 8.16 -8.31 20.44
N ARG A 19 9.39 -7.86 20.71
CA ARG A 19 9.67 -6.77 21.65
C ARG A 19 9.03 -5.45 21.20
N GLU A 20 9.10 -5.12 19.91
CA GLU A 20 8.47 -3.91 19.37
C GLU A 20 6.94 -4.02 19.31
N LEU A 21 6.39 -5.20 19.01
CA LEU A 21 4.95 -5.46 19.10
C LEU A 21 4.44 -5.34 20.53
N ALA A 22 5.18 -5.86 21.50
CA ALA A 22 4.85 -5.74 22.92
C ALA A 22 4.91 -4.27 23.38
N ARG A 23 5.93 -3.50 22.95
CA ARG A 23 6.01 -2.06 23.20
C ARG A 23 4.77 -1.32 22.67
N LEU A 24 4.36 -1.61 21.43
CA LEU A 24 3.14 -1.03 20.86
C LEU A 24 1.90 -1.34 21.72
N LEU A 25 1.72 -2.60 22.12
CA LEU A 25 0.59 -3.02 22.96
C LEU A 25 0.59 -2.29 24.31
N THR A 26 1.75 -2.17 24.96
CA THR A 26 1.90 -1.50 26.25
C THR A 26 1.60 0.00 26.20
N GLN A 27 1.87 0.65 25.06
CA GLN A 27 1.55 2.06 24.82
C GLN A 27 0.08 2.27 24.45
N ALA A 28 -0.51 1.37 23.68
CA ALA A 28 -1.89 1.50 23.19
C ALA A 28 -2.95 1.14 24.24
N LEU A 29 -2.67 0.19 25.15
CA LEU A 29 -3.67 -0.36 26.06
C LEU A 29 -4.26 0.70 27.02
N PRO A 30 -3.48 1.56 27.70
CA PRO A 30 -4.04 2.60 28.58
C PRO A 30 -4.89 3.61 27.80
N ALA A 31 -4.45 4.00 26.59
CA ALA A 31 -5.18 4.93 25.74
C ALA A 31 -6.54 4.37 25.29
N ALA A 32 -6.62 3.08 24.96
CA ALA A 32 -7.87 2.42 24.59
C ALA A 32 -8.90 2.42 25.74
N VAL A 33 -8.44 2.14 26.97
CA VAL A 33 -9.31 2.20 28.17
C VAL A 33 -9.79 3.63 28.41
N GLN A 34 -8.92 4.64 28.26
CA GLN A 34 -9.29 6.05 28.41
C GLN A 34 -10.33 6.49 27.38
N ILE A 35 -10.16 6.10 26.11
CA ILE A 35 -11.14 6.42 25.05
C ILE A 35 -12.50 5.77 25.35
N THR A 36 -12.49 4.51 25.79
CA THR A 36 -13.73 3.80 26.14
C THR A 36 -14.46 4.48 27.30
N GLU A 37 -13.72 4.91 28.32
CA GLU A 37 -14.28 5.68 29.43
C GLU A 37 -14.85 7.03 28.96
N ALA A 38 -14.12 7.74 28.09
CA ALA A 38 -14.54 9.02 27.56
C ALA A 38 -15.84 8.92 26.74
N VAL A 39 -15.99 7.87 25.93
CA VAL A 39 -17.23 7.59 25.18
C VAL A 39 -18.37 7.28 26.16
N HIS A 40 -18.14 6.43 27.15
CA HIS A 40 -19.14 6.11 28.17
C HIS A 40 -19.58 7.38 28.91
N GLN A 41 -18.62 8.23 29.28
CA GLN A 41 -18.92 9.50 29.92
C GLN A 41 -19.68 10.46 28.99
N ALA A 42 -19.39 10.49 27.70
CA ALA A 42 -20.13 11.30 26.73
C ALA A 42 -21.60 10.85 26.63
N VAL A 43 -21.86 9.54 26.59
CA VAL A 43 -23.22 8.98 26.61
C VAL A 43 -23.96 9.34 27.90
N LEU A 44 -23.31 9.17 29.06
CA LEU A 44 -23.87 9.55 30.36
C LEU A 44 -24.16 11.05 30.44
N SER A 45 -23.29 11.88 29.87
CA SER A 45 -23.49 13.33 29.81
C SER A 45 -24.71 13.70 28.97
N GLY A 46 -24.96 12.98 27.87
CA GLY A 46 -26.18 13.11 27.06
C GLY A 46 -27.46 12.71 27.80
N MET A 47 -27.35 11.92 28.87
CA MET A 47 -28.43 11.54 29.78
C MET A 47 -28.50 12.42 31.04
N GLY A 48 -27.72 13.50 31.11
CA GLY A 48 -27.68 14.43 32.25
C GLY A 48 -26.76 14.00 33.42
N ILE A 49 -26.03 12.89 33.30
CA ILE A 49 -25.14 12.38 34.34
C ILE A 49 -23.73 12.94 34.13
N ARG A 50 -23.30 13.84 35.04
CA ARG A 50 -21.98 14.47 34.99
C ARG A 50 -20.87 13.56 35.52
N GLY A 51 -19.75 13.57 34.81
CA GLY A 51 -18.54 12.84 35.11
C GLY A 51 -17.71 13.47 36.22
N LYS A 52 -16.60 12.82 36.56
CA LYS A 52 -15.64 13.31 37.56
C LYS A 52 -14.78 14.44 36.98
N ALA A 53 -14.43 14.32 35.70
CA ALA A 53 -13.72 15.30 34.89
C ALA A 53 -14.10 15.10 33.41
N GLN A 54 -13.57 15.93 32.51
CA GLN A 54 -13.80 15.77 31.07
C GLN A 54 -13.34 14.39 30.60
N GLY A 55 -14.26 13.59 30.06
CA GLY A 55 -13.98 12.22 29.61
C GLY A 55 -13.80 11.17 30.72
N GLN A 56 -14.02 11.52 32.00
CA GLN A 56 -13.90 10.58 33.12
C GLN A 56 -15.25 10.34 33.80
N THR A 57 -15.57 9.07 34.00
CA THR A 57 -16.81 8.67 34.67
C THR A 57 -16.73 8.86 36.19
N ARG A 58 -17.87 8.92 36.87
CA ARG A 58 -17.97 9.08 38.33
C ARG A 58 -18.77 7.91 38.94
N GLY A 59 -18.71 7.75 40.26
CA GLY A 59 -19.49 6.74 40.98
C GLY A 59 -18.99 5.32 40.74
N ILE A 60 -19.91 4.35 40.69
CA ILE A 60 -19.58 2.92 40.48
C ILE A 60 -18.87 2.73 39.14
N THR A 61 -19.36 3.39 38.08
CA THR A 61 -18.71 3.36 36.76
C THR A 61 -17.28 3.89 36.82
N GLY A 62 -17.06 5.00 37.54
CA GLY A 62 -15.73 5.54 37.79
C GLY A 62 -14.81 4.60 38.56
N LEU A 63 -15.34 3.88 39.57
CA LEU A 63 -14.57 2.87 40.32
C LEU A 63 -14.19 1.67 39.44
N VAL A 64 -15.10 1.22 38.57
CA VAL A 64 -14.85 0.16 37.59
C VAL A 64 -13.73 0.59 36.63
N TYR A 65 -13.83 1.79 36.03
CA TYR A 65 -12.76 2.28 35.15
C TYR A 65 -11.45 2.51 35.88
N GLN A 66 -11.45 3.02 37.13
CA GLN A 66 -10.23 3.11 37.93
C GLN A 66 -9.57 1.74 38.15
N GLY A 67 -10.35 0.69 38.40
CA GLY A 67 -9.86 -0.68 38.47
C GLY A 67 -9.28 -1.18 37.15
N ILE A 68 -9.96 -0.90 36.02
CA ILE A 68 -9.48 -1.29 34.68
C ILE A 68 -8.20 -0.53 34.31
N HIS A 69 -8.12 0.78 34.58
CA HIS A 69 -6.90 1.58 34.41
C HIS A 69 -5.75 1.02 35.26
N GLY A 70 -6.01 0.70 36.53
CA GLY A 70 -5.02 0.10 37.42
C GLY A 70 -4.49 -1.25 36.91
N ALA A 71 -5.39 -2.12 36.43
CA ALA A 71 -5.01 -3.40 35.83
C ALA A 71 -4.22 -3.23 34.52
N ALA A 72 -4.64 -2.29 33.66
CA ALA A 72 -3.94 -2.01 32.40
C ALA A 72 -2.53 -1.45 32.64
N HIS A 73 -2.38 -0.52 33.60
CA HIS A 73 -1.08 0.04 33.97
C HIS A 73 -0.15 -1.00 34.61
N THR A 74 -0.66 -1.85 35.50
CA THR A 74 0.15 -2.92 36.12
C THR A 74 0.57 -3.98 35.12
N LEU A 75 -0.32 -4.40 34.21
CA LEU A 75 0.02 -5.31 33.12
C LEU A 75 1.07 -4.71 32.18
N SER A 76 0.89 -3.45 31.79
CA SER A 76 1.84 -2.72 30.93
C SER A 76 3.23 -2.62 31.59
N GLY A 77 3.28 -2.25 32.87
CA GLY A 77 4.51 -2.21 33.67
C GLY A 77 5.17 -3.59 33.83
N GLY A 78 4.39 -4.64 34.03
CA GLY A 78 4.88 -6.02 34.13
C GLY A 78 5.50 -6.53 32.83
N ILE A 79 4.85 -6.27 31.68
CA ILE A 79 5.39 -6.58 30.36
C ILE A 79 6.68 -5.79 30.12
N HIS A 80 6.70 -4.49 30.44
CA HIS A 80 7.91 -3.68 30.30
C HIS A 80 9.08 -4.21 31.13
N ALA A 81 8.83 -4.58 32.39
CA ALA A 81 9.84 -5.18 33.28
C ALA A 81 10.33 -6.55 32.79
N LEU A 82 9.48 -7.33 32.12
CA LEU A 82 9.90 -8.59 31.49
C LEU A 82 10.76 -8.34 30.24
N LEU A 83 10.39 -7.36 29.42
CA LEU A 83 11.12 -6.99 28.20
C LEU A 83 12.53 -6.45 28.49
N THR A 84 12.72 -5.75 29.60
CA THR A 84 14.03 -5.27 30.06
C THR A 84 14.93 -6.38 30.61
N ARG A 85 14.35 -7.51 31.04
CA ARG A 85 15.10 -8.70 31.49
C ARG A 85 15.50 -9.65 30.37
N LEU A 86 14.87 -9.53 29.20
CA LEU A 86 15.25 -10.30 28.00
C LEU A 86 16.58 -9.77 27.44
N PRO A 87 17.43 -10.64 26.86
CA PRO A 87 18.73 -10.23 26.33
C PRO A 87 18.61 -9.12 25.26
N PRO A 88 19.65 -8.29 25.08
CA PRO A 88 19.68 -7.32 24.00
C PRO A 88 19.55 -8.05 22.67
N THR A 89 18.67 -7.55 21.82
CA THR A 89 18.43 -8.12 20.50
C THR A 89 19.09 -7.25 19.45
N PRO A 90 19.52 -7.81 18.29
CA PRO A 90 20.08 -7.01 17.23
C PRO A 90 19.07 -5.93 16.77
N PRO A 91 19.55 -4.75 16.37
CA PRO A 91 18.74 -3.74 15.71
C PRO A 91 17.98 -4.33 14.54
N LEU A 92 16.73 -3.90 14.31
CA LEU A 92 15.87 -4.48 13.27
C LEU A 92 16.48 -4.44 11.86
N HIS A 93 17.31 -3.44 11.56
CA HIS A 93 17.99 -3.32 10.26
C HIS A 93 19.11 -4.36 10.04
N GLN A 94 19.57 -5.02 11.10
CA GLN A 94 20.57 -6.10 11.03
C GLN A 94 19.94 -7.48 10.94
N ILE A 95 18.62 -7.58 11.10
CA ILE A 95 17.89 -8.84 10.98
C ILE A 95 17.76 -9.16 9.49
N PRO A 96 18.27 -10.31 9.03
CA PRO A 96 18.11 -10.72 7.63
C PRO A 96 16.64 -10.70 7.23
N GLU A 97 16.37 -10.07 6.10
CA GLU A 97 15.01 -10.02 5.59
C GLU A 97 14.68 -11.33 4.87
N THR A 98 13.67 -12.05 5.38
CA THR A 98 13.09 -13.21 4.70
C THR A 98 11.77 -12.81 4.04
N PRO A 99 11.36 -13.44 2.92
CA PRO A 99 10.08 -13.15 2.28
C PRO A 99 8.88 -13.26 3.23
N ARG A 100 8.92 -14.24 4.14
CA ARG A 100 7.87 -14.45 5.14
C ARG A 100 7.81 -13.33 6.17
N ARG A 101 8.95 -12.85 6.67
CA ARG A 101 9.01 -11.70 7.58
C ARG A 101 8.57 -10.41 6.88
N ALA A 102 9.03 -10.17 5.67
CA ALA A 102 8.65 -9.01 4.88
C ALA A 102 7.13 -8.96 4.64
N ALA A 103 6.50 -10.09 4.33
CA ALA A 103 5.05 -10.19 4.19
C ALA A 103 4.32 -9.85 5.51
N LEU A 104 4.82 -10.35 6.66
CA LEU A 104 4.22 -10.03 7.96
C LEU A 104 4.34 -8.54 8.32
N LEU A 105 5.51 -7.94 8.09
CA LEU A 105 5.73 -6.51 8.31
C LEU A 105 4.86 -5.67 7.37
N ALA A 106 4.74 -6.06 6.11
CA ALA A 106 3.87 -5.41 5.14
C ALA A 106 2.40 -5.45 5.59
N THR A 107 1.91 -6.61 6.05
CA THR A 107 0.55 -6.73 6.55
C THR A 107 0.33 -5.89 7.81
N LEU A 108 1.26 -5.93 8.78
CA LEU A 108 1.20 -5.11 9.98
C LEU A 108 1.15 -3.61 9.64
N ASN A 109 2.04 -3.15 8.75
CA ASN A 109 2.06 -1.76 8.30
C ASN A 109 0.79 -1.39 7.53
N GLY A 110 0.26 -2.25 6.66
CA GLY A 110 -1.00 -1.94 5.97
C GLY A 110 -2.20 -1.80 6.93
N VAL A 111 -2.24 -2.63 7.98
CA VAL A 111 -3.35 -2.68 8.94
C VAL A 111 -3.30 -1.56 9.98
N MET A 112 -2.12 -1.19 10.47
CA MET A 112 -1.94 -0.25 11.59
C MET A 112 -0.69 0.62 11.49
N GLY A 113 -0.16 0.80 10.28
CA GLY A 113 1.10 1.50 10.08
C GLY A 113 1.09 2.99 10.42
N ASP A 114 -0.07 3.64 10.38
CA ASP A 114 -0.26 4.98 10.94
C ASP A 114 -0.01 4.99 12.45
N LYS A 115 -0.47 3.96 13.17
CA LYS A 115 -0.23 3.81 14.61
C LYS A 115 1.21 3.46 14.94
N LEU A 116 1.87 2.64 14.11
CA LEU A 116 3.31 2.38 14.25
C LEU A 116 4.13 3.68 14.12
N VAL A 117 3.77 4.55 13.18
CA VAL A 117 4.45 5.85 13.00
C VAL A 117 4.15 6.79 14.17
N GLU A 118 2.87 6.91 14.57
CA GLU A 118 2.45 7.74 15.71
C GLU A 118 3.14 7.34 17.02
N SER A 119 3.39 6.04 17.22
CA SER A 119 4.05 5.54 18.43
C SER A 119 5.58 5.45 18.31
N HIS A 120 6.18 5.99 17.24
CA HIS A 120 7.61 5.87 16.93
C HIS A 120 8.14 4.42 17.00
N ASN A 121 7.32 3.46 16.55
CA ASN A 121 7.67 2.05 16.59
C ASN A 121 8.67 1.69 15.49
N ALA A 122 9.71 0.91 15.82
CA ALA A 122 10.74 0.55 14.86
C ALA A 122 10.25 -0.40 13.75
N LEU A 123 9.05 -0.99 13.89
CA LEU A 123 8.40 -1.78 12.84
C LEU A 123 7.70 -0.92 11.77
N ALA A 124 7.61 0.40 11.97
CA ALA A 124 7.12 1.31 10.94
C ALA A 124 8.06 1.27 9.73
N THR A 125 7.53 0.88 8.57
CA THR A 125 8.33 0.73 7.35
C THR A 125 8.57 2.10 6.71
N PRO A 126 9.82 2.57 6.57
CA PRO A 126 10.10 3.79 5.83
C PRO A 126 9.92 3.56 4.33
N MET A 127 9.57 4.62 3.59
CA MET A 127 9.52 4.54 2.14
C MET A 127 10.93 4.45 1.55
N THR A 128 11.18 3.44 0.71
CA THR A 128 12.45 3.25 0.00
C THR A 128 12.20 2.86 -1.45
N LEU A 129 13.10 3.28 -2.35
CA LEU A 129 13.20 2.78 -3.71
C LEU A 129 14.26 1.67 -3.73
N ARG A 130 13.98 0.56 -4.42
CA ARG A 130 14.79 -0.65 -4.37
C ARG A 130 15.13 -1.15 -5.76
N HIS A 131 16.38 -1.55 -5.96
CA HIS A 131 16.89 -2.15 -7.20
C HIS A 131 17.69 -3.40 -6.83
N GLY A 132 17.50 -4.50 -7.56
CA GLY A 132 18.17 -5.78 -7.26
C GLY A 132 17.87 -6.31 -5.85
N GLY A 133 16.70 -5.99 -5.31
CA GLY A 133 16.30 -6.37 -3.95
C GLY A 133 16.93 -5.54 -2.82
N GLN A 134 17.77 -4.55 -3.12
CA GLN A 134 18.43 -3.68 -2.15
C GLN A 134 17.87 -2.25 -2.21
N PRO A 135 17.81 -1.51 -1.07
CA PRO A 135 17.44 -0.11 -1.10
C PRO A 135 18.51 0.70 -1.86
N LEU A 136 18.07 1.65 -2.68
CA LEU A 136 18.94 2.63 -3.30
C LEU A 136 19.49 3.58 -2.22
N ASP A 137 20.80 3.76 -2.24
CA ASP A 137 21.51 4.77 -1.45
C ASP A 137 21.91 5.91 -2.38
N TRP A 138 21.43 7.13 -2.08
CA TRP A 138 21.70 8.33 -2.88
C TRP A 138 23.18 8.71 -2.89
N HIS A 139 23.95 8.30 -1.88
CA HIS A 139 25.39 8.52 -1.82
C HIS A 139 26.19 7.46 -2.58
N THR A 140 25.60 6.28 -2.76
CA THR A 140 26.28 5.10 -3.31
C THR A 140 25.35 4.36 -4.29
N MET A 141 25.03 5.01 -5.41
CA MET A 141 24.19 4.39 -6.43
C MET A 141 24.86 3.14 -7.02
N PRO A 142 24.12 2.06 -7.29
CA PRO A 142 24.70 0.82 -7.83
C PRO A 142 25.41 1.06 -9.16
N SER A 143 26.65 0.59 -9.29
CA SER A 143 27.45 0.70 -10.53
C SER A 143 26.90 -0.13 -11.69
N SER A 144 25.97 -1.05 -11.42
CA SER A 144 25.25 -1.83 -12.43
C SER A 144 24.13 -1.06 -13.13
N LEU A 145 23.77 0.13 -12.64
CA LEU A 145 22.79 0.97 -13.31
C LEU A 145 23.37 1.53 -14.62
N PRO A 146 22.60 1.53 -15.72
CA PRO A 146 23.04 2.15 -16.96
C PRO A 146 23.20 3.66 -16.80
N ALA A 147 24.08 4.25 -17.62
CA ALA A 147 24.12 5.68 -17.83
C ALA A 147 22.98 6.07 -18.78
N GLY A 148 22.11 7.00 -18.37
CA GLY A 148 20.78 7.07 -18.98
C GLY A 148 19.90 5.92 -18.50
N GLY A 149 18.59 5.96 -18.77
CA GLY A 149 17.75 4.86 -18.31
C GLY A 149 16.27 5.06 -18.55
N ARG A 150 15.63 3.97 -18.98
CA ARG A 150 14.17 3.82 -18.99
C ARG A 150 13.78 3.15 -17.68
N VAL A 151 13.42 3.92 -16.68
CA VAL A 151 13.03 3.41 -15.37
C VAL A 151 11.59 2.89 -15.43
N LEU A 152 11.37 1.68 -14.92
CA LEU A 152 10.04 1.16 -14.65
C LEU A 152 9.78 1.16 -13.14
N LEU A 153 9.01 2.13 -12.67
CA LEU A 153 8.64 2.25 -11.27
C LEU A 153 7.50 1.27 -10.93
N MET A 154 7.77 0.36 -9.99
CA MET A 154 6.84 -0.69 -9.58
C MET A 154 6.23 -0.35 -8.22
N VAL A 155 4.94 0.02 -8.18
CA VAL A 155 4.26 0.49 -6.95
C VAL A 155 3.23 -0.53 -6.48
N HIS A 156 3.51 -1.21 -5.35
CA HIS A 156 2.63 -2.27 -4.83
C HIS A 156 1.37 -1.72 -4.12
N GLY A 157 0.45 -2.63 -3.79
CA GLY A 157 -0.82 -2.34 -3.11
C GLY A 157 -0.77 -2.40 -1.59
N LEU A 158 -1.95 -2.39 -0.98
CA LEU A 158 -2.17 -2.47 0.47
C LEU A 158 -1.69 -3.82 1.05
N CYS A 159 -1.08 -3.79 2.23
CA CYS A 159 -0.52 -4.97 2.91
C CYS A 159 0.48 -5.77 2.06
N MET A 160 1.18 -5.07 1.16
CA MET A 160 2.23 -5.65 0.33
C MET A 160 3.58 -4.96 0.57
N SER A 161 4.63 -5.63 0.12
CA SER A 161 5.98 -5.14 -0.13
C SER A 161 6.32 -5.40 -1.61
N GLU A 162 7.49 -4.96 -2.03
CA GLU A 162 7.98 -5.19 -3.38
C GLU A 162 8.19 -6.67 -3.74
N LEU A 163 8.39 -7.54 -2.74
CA LEU A 163 8.65 -8.95 -2.99
C LEU A 163 7.47 -9.68 -3.63
N GLN A 164 6.24 -9.18 -3.42
CA GLN A 164 5.03 -9.80 -3.98
C GLN A 164 4.85 -9.55 -5.49
N TRP A 165 5.68 -8.72 -6.12
CA TRP A 165 5.76 -8.68 -7.58
C TRP A 165 6.30 -10.00 -8.17
N GLN A 166 7.04 -10.77 -7.36
CA GLN A 166 7.54 -12.09 -7.70
C GLN A 166 6.47 -13.15 -7.37
N THR A 167 5.60 -13.45 -8.34
CA THR A 167 4.46 -14.37 -8.14
C THR A 167 4.77 -15.77 -8.66
N GLN A 168 4.56 -16.80 -7.85
CA GLN A 168 4.63 -18.19 -8.32
C GLN A 168 3.35 -18.56 -9.09
N ILE A 169 3.52 -19.06 -10.30
CA ILE A 169 2.44 -19.53 -11.18
C ILE A 169 2.64 -21.02 -11.48
N ARG A 170 1.55 -21.78 -11.46
CA ARG A 170 1.58 -23.20 -11.86
C ARG A 170 1.75 -23.30 -13.38
N GLY A 171 2.91 -23.76 -13.83
CA GLY A 171 3.12 -24.19 -15.22
C GLY A 171 2.59 -25.61 -15.45
N LYS A 172 2.55 -26.04 -16.72
CA LYS A 172 2.11 -27.40 -17.10
C LYS A 172 2.93 -28.50 -16.42
N ASP A 173 4.23 -28.28 -16.21
CA ASP A 173 5.14 -29.30 -15.68
C ASP A 173 6.00 -28.85 -14.48
N LYS A 174 6.11 -27.53 -14.22
CA LYS A 174 6.89 -26.95 -13.11
C LYS A 174 6.30 -25.62 -12.65
N GLU A 175 6.50 -25.28 -11.38
CA GLU A 175 6.27 -23.92 -10.89
C GLU A 175 7.21 -22.96 -11.62
N LYS A 176 6.65 -21.86 -12.13
CA LYS A 176 7.39 -20.77 -12.75
C LYS A 176 7.14 -19.52 -11.94
N THR A 177 8.13 -18.65 -11.89
CA THR A 177 7.95 -17.35 -11.27
C THR A 177 7.73 -16.28 -12.33
N LEU A 178 6.70 -15.47 -12.14
CA LEU A 178 6.35 -14.35 -13.00
C LEU A 178 6.57 -13.04 -12.25
N ASN A 179 7.21 -12.10 -12.93
CA ASN A 179 7.29 -10.72 -12.51
C ASN A 179 7.17 -9.84 -13.75
N HIS A 180 6.13 -9.01 -13.78
CA HIS A 180 5.85 -8.13 -14.93
C HIS A 180 7.00 -7.14 -15.17
N GLY A 181 7.66 -6.67 -14.12
CA GLY A 181 8.78 -5.73 -14.24
C GLY A 181 10.00 -6.37 -14.90
N GLU A 182 10.39 -7.57 -14.45
CA GLU A 182 11.50 -8.32 -15.04
C GLU A 182 11.21 -8.74 -16.49
N MET A 183 9.96 -9.06 -16.80
CA MET A 183 9.53 -9.34 -18.16
C MET A 183 9.66 -8.10 -19.06
N LEU A 184 9.19 -6.93 -18.61
CA LEU A 184 9.34 -5.67 -19.35
C LEU A 184 10.80 -5.22 -19.46
N SER A 185 11.63 -5.55 -18.47
CA SER A 185 13.09 -5.35 -18.53
C SER A 185 13.71 -6.15 -19.67
N GLY A 186 13.46 -7.46 -19.72
CA GLY A 186 14.02 -8.34 -20.74
C GLY A 186 13.57 -8.02 -22.17
N GLU A 187 12.31 -7.63 -22.34
CA GLU A 187 11.72 -7.40 -23.68
C GLU A 187 11.87 -5.96 -24.18
N LEU A 188 11.81 -4.96 -23.29
CA LEU A 188 11.77 -3.53 -23.66
C LEU A 188 12.94 -2.69 -23.13
N GLY A 189 13.85 -3.30 -22.37
CA GLY A 189 15.03 -2.63 -21.81
C GLY A 189 14.73 -1.67 -20.66
N TYR A 190 13.61 -1.85 -19.96
CA TYR A 190 13.32 -1.09 -18.74
C TYR A 190 14.24 -1.51 -17.59
N VAL A 191 14.53 -0.60 -16.67
CA VAL A 191 15.20 -0.87 -15.40
C VAL A 191 14.16 -0.84 -14.27
N PRO A 192 13.74 -1.99 -13.72
CA PRO A 192 12.73 -2.04 -12.67
C PRO A 192 13.26 -1.45 -11.36
N VAL A 193 12.54 -0.45 -10.84
CA VAL A 193 12.77 0.13 -9.51
C VAL A 193 11.50 -0.07 -8.69
N TYR A 194 11.63 -0.77 -7.57
CA TYR A 194 10.48 -1.13 -6.76
C TYR A 194 10.31 -0.21 -5.56
N VAL A 195 9.08 0.23 -5.32
CA VAL A 195 8.73 1.02 -4.14
C VAL A 195 8.41 0.07 -3.00
N ARG A 196 9.04 0.27 -1.84
CA ARG A 196 8.56 -0.28 -0.56
C ARG A 196 8.05 0.86 0.29
N TYR A 197 6.84 0.74 0.83
CA TYR A 197 6.26 1.78 1.67
C TYR A 197 5.25 1.25 2.69
N ASN A 198 4.96 2.07 3.70
CA ASN A 198 3.92 1.79 4.69
C ASN A 198 2.53 2.11 4.11
N SER A 199 1.85 1.09 3.60
CA SER A 199 0.52 1.21 3.01
C SER A 199 -0.61 1.53 4.01
N GLY A 200 -0.34 1.54 5.32
CA GLY A 200 -1.31 1.98 6.32
C GLY A 200 -1.32 3.49 6.56
N LEU A 201 -0.32 4.23 6.06
CA LEU A 201 -0.33 5.68 6.08
C LEU A 201 -1.38 6.26 5.10
N PRO A 202 -1.84 7.50 5.33
CA PRO A 202 -2.70 8.21 4.37
C PRO A 202 -2.11 8.17 2.96
N VAL A 203 -2.97 7.98 1.95
CA VAL A 203 -2.53 7.91 0.54
C VAL A 203 -1.82 9.19 0.14
N ALA A 204 -2.31 10.34 0.58
CA ALA A 204 -1.72 11.64 0.30
C ALA A 204 -0.31 11.80 0.92
N GLN A 205 -0.11 11.25 2.13
CA GLN A 205 1.21 11.23 2.77
C GLN A 205 2.19 10.36 1.98
N ASN A 206 1.78 9.13 1.63
CA ASN A 206 2.58 8.27 0.76
C ASN A 206 2.85 8.92 -0.60
N GLY A 207 1.88 9.65 -1.18
CA GLY A 207 2.08 10.42 -2.40
C GLY A 207 3.18 11.47 -2.27
N ARG A 208 3.18 12.27 -1.19
CA ARG A 208 4.25 13.25 -0.91
C ARG A 208 5.61 12.61 -0.74
N ASP A 209 5.68 11.51 0.00
CA ASP A 209 6.93 10.80 0.22
C ASP A 209 7.46 10.23 -1.11
N LEU A 210 6.59 9.66 -1.94
CA LEU A 210 6.97 9.09 -3.23
C LEU A 210 7.44 10.18 -4.21
N ALA A 211 6.76 11.33 -4.26
CA ALA A 211 7.19 12.46 -5.08
C ALA A 211 8.63 12.90 -4.75
N ARG A 212 8.96 12.99 -3.45
CA ARG A 212 10.32 13.31 -2.98
C ARG A 212 11.34 12.23 -3.33
N GLN A 213 10.97 10.95 -3.25
CA GLN A 213 11.87 9.86 -3.63
C GLN A 213 12.13 9.84 -5.13
N LEU A 214 11.12 10.13 -5.96
CA LEU A 214 11.28 10.21 -7.42
C LEU A 214 12.11 11.42 -7.85
N GLU A 215 12.00 12.55 -7.17
CA GLU A 215 12.89 13.69 -7.39
C GLU A 215 14.34 13.33 -7.07
N ARG A 216 14.59 12.66 -5.94
CA ARG A 216 15.94 12.17 -5.60
C ARG A 216 16.45 11.16 -6.62
N LEU A 217 15.59 10.25 -7.08
CA LEU A 217 15.93 9.27 -8.10
C LEU A 217 16.39 9.97 -9.39
N ALA A 218 15.62 10.94 -9.88
CA ALA A 218 15.97 11.70 -11.07
C ALA A 218 17.30 12.47 -10.92
N THR A 219 17.53 13.07 -9.76
CA THR A 219 18.75 13.85 -9.48
C THR A 219 20.01 12.97 -9.38
N HIS A 220 19.92 11.76 -8.82
CA HIS A 220 21.08 10.91 -8.53
C HIS A 220 21.28 9.80 -9.56
N TRP A 221 20.39 9.63 -10.54
CA TRP A 221 20.54 8.59 -11.55
C TRP A 221 21.81 8.81 -12.40
N PRO A 222 22.65 7.79 -12.61
CA PRO A 222 23.85 7.92 -13.43
C PRO A 222 23.52 8.41 -14.86
N GLY A 223 24.06 9.56 -15.26
CA GLY A 223 23.80 10.13 -16.57
C GLY A 223 22.39 10.68 -16.82
N GLY A 224 21.53 10.73 -15.79
CA GLY A 224 20.13 11.19 -15.89
C GLY A 224 19.15 10.10 -16.32
N ILE A 225 17.85 10.36 -16.13
CA ILE A 225 16.76 9.46 -16.53
C ILE A 225 16.16 9.94 -17.85
N ASP A 226 16.07 9.06 -18.84
CA ASP A 226 15.45 9.38 -20.13
C ASP A 226 13.92 9.29 -20.06
N GLU A 227 13.45 8.27 -19.35
CA GLU A 227 12.03 7.94 -19.24
C GLU A 227 11.73 7.32 -17.89
N ILE A 228 10.63 7.74 -17.27
CA ILE A 228 9.95 7.00 -16.21
C ILE A 228 8.64 6.46 -16.75
N SER A 229 8.43 5.17 -16.63
CA SER A 229 7.14 4.50 -16.77
C SER A 229 6.73 3.89 -15.44
N VAL A 230 5.44 3.88 -15.12
CA VAL A 230 4.92 3.36 -13.85
C VAL A 230 4.03 2.16 -14.10
N LEU A 231 4.26 1.09 -13.34
CA LEU A 231 3.32 -0.01 -13.18
C LEU A 231 2.82 -0.02 -11.72
N ALA A 232 1.56 0.35 -11.53
CA ALA A 232 0.98 0.54 -10.21
C ALA A 232 -0.14 -0.47 -9.95
N TYR A 233 -0.05 -1.19 -8.85
CA TYR A 233 -1.02 -2.21 -8.45
C TYR A 233 -1.91 -1.73 -7.31
N SER A 234 -3.23 -1.87 -7.47
CA SER A 234 -4.22 -1.59 -6.44
C SER A 234 -4.04 -0.19 -5.82
N MET A 235 -3.87 -0.09 -4.50
CA MET A 235 -3.57 1.16 -3.78
C MET A 235 -2.38 1.94 -4.38
N GLY A 236 -1.38 1.27 -4.95
CA GLY A 236 -0.22 1.92 -5.55
C GLY A 236 -0.60 2.93 -6.64
N GLY A 237 -1.70 2.68 -7.36
CA GLY A 237 -2.21 3.62 -8.37
C GLY A 237 -2.75 4.92 -7.79
N LEU A 238 -3.33 4.88 -6.59
CA LEU A 238 -3.74 6.08 -5.86
C LEU A 238 -2.52 6.86 -5.36
N VAL A 239 -1.51 6.14 -4.84
CA VAL A 239 -0.27 6.73 -4.33
C VAL A 239 0.49 7.48 -5.43
N ILE A 240 0.68 6.89 -6.61
CA ILE A 240 1.39 7.57 -7.70
C ILE A 240 0.60 8.77 -8.26
N ARG A 241 -0.74 8.69 -8.32
CA ARG A 241 -1.57 9.85 -8.71
C ARG A 241 -1.41 11.00 -7.72
N SER A 242 -1.39 10.69 -6.43
CA SER A 242 -1.11 11.67 -5.39
C SER A 242 0.32 12.24 -5.50
N ALA A 243 1.30 11.40 -5.80
CA ALA A 243 2.68 11.84 -6.04
C ALA A 243 2.81 12.81 -7.22
N CYS A 244 2.12 12.54 -8.34
CA CYS A 244 2.08 13.47 -9.48
C CYS A 244 1.48 14.83 -9.08
N HIS A 245 0.40 14.83 -8.29
CA HIS A 245 -0.18 16.07 -7.78
C HIS A 245 0.81 16.85 -6.92
N HIS A 246 1.46 16.19 -5.95
CA HIS A 246 2.43 16.85 -5.09
C HIS A 246 3.67 17.33 -5.84
N ALA A 247 4.13 16.58 -6.83
CA ALA A 247 5.23 16.98 -7.70
C ALA A 247 4.89 18.24 -8.50
N SER A 248 3.66 18.34 -9.03
CA SER A 248 3.17 19.55 -9.71
C SER A 248 3.06 20.74 -8.77
N GLN A 249 2.55 20.56 -7.55
CA GLN A 249 2.43 21.63 -6.55
C GLN A 249 3.78 22.15 -6.05
N SER A 250 4.82 21.33 -6.10
CA SER A 250 6.18 21.67 -5.66
C SER A 250 7.16 21.90 -6.82
N GLU A 251 6.66 22.00 -8.06
CA GLU A 251 7.46 22.26 -9.27
C GLU A 251 8.66 21.30 -9.43
N MET A 252 8.48 20.03 -9.08
CA MET A 252 9.52 19.00 -9.18
C MET A 252 9.85 18.67 -10.64
N GLY A 253 11.08 18.21 -10.91
CA GLY A 253 11.57 17.96 -12.27
C GLY A 253 11.18 16.60 -12.84
N TRP A 254 11.08 15.56 -12.00
CA TRP A 254 10.85 14.19 -12.48
C TRP A 254 9.56 13.97 -13.33
N PRO A 255 8.44 14.71 -13.16
CA PRO A 255 7.28 14.55 -14.04
C PRO A 255 7.58 14.86 -15.51
N GLY A 256 8.61 15.65 -15.81
CA GLY A 256 9.01 15.95 -17.20
C GLY A 256 9.48 14.73 -17.99
N VAL A 257 9.94 13.69 -17.29
CA VAL A 257 10.38 12.41 -17.89
C VAL A 257 9.38 11.28 -17.67
N LEU A 258 8.25 11.53 -16.98
CA LEU A 258 7.16 10.55 -16.83
C LEU A 258 6.40 10.41 -18.16
N LYS A 259 6.42 9.22 -18.77
CA LYS A 259 5.76 8.96 -20.06
C LYS A 259 4.52 8.10 -19.95
N ASN A 260 4.58 7.02 -19.18
CA ASN A 260 3.47 6.07 -19.09
C ASN A 260 3.09 5.75 -17.64
N MET A 261 1.80 5.52 -17.43
CA MET A 261 1.27 4.98 -16.18
C MET A 261 0.28 3.86 -16.49
N VAL A 262 0.55 2.67 -15.99
CA VAL A 262 -0.35 1.52 -16.10
C VAL A 262 -0.91 1.16 -14.74
N PHE A 263 -2.22 1.24 -14.59
CA PHE A 263 -2.96 0.92 -13.37
C PHE A 263 -3.51 -0.51 -13.43
N LEU A 264 -3.13 -1.36 -12.48
CA LEU A 264 -3.62 -2.73 -12.34
C LEU A 264 -4.63 -2.80 -11.19
N GLY A 265 -5.92 -2.88 -11.50
CA GLY A 265 -6.99 -3.00 -10.51
C GLY A 265 -7.05 -1.84 -9.51
N THR A 266 -6.60 -0.63 -9.88
CA THR A 266 -6.56 0.49 -8.94
C THR A 266 -7.98 0.93 -8.57
N PRO A 267 -8.35 0.99 -7.27
CA PRO A 267 -9.69 1.44 -6.87
C PRO A 267 -9.80 2.97 -6.93
N HIS A 268 -9.83 3.54 -8.14
CA HIS A 268 -9.84 5.00 -8.35
C HIS A 268 -10.98 5.71 -7.63
N HIS A 269 -12.14 5.05 -7.51
CA HIS A 269 -13.32 5.55 -6.81
C HIS A 269 -13.67 4.74 -5.58
N GLY A 270 -12.67 4.02 -5.06
CA GLY A 270 -12.79 3.23 -3.85
C GLY A 270 -13.20 1.78 -4.08
N ALA A 271 -13.20 1.05 -2.98
CA ALA A 271 -13.53 -0.36 -2.91
C ALA A 271 -14.39 -0.62 -1.65
N PRO A 272 -15.52 -1.34 -1.74
CA PRO A 272 -16.34 -1.62 -0.58
C PRO A 272 -15.59 -2.49 0.44
N LEU A 273 -15.36 -1.95 1.65
CA LEU A 273 -14.56 -2.63 2.68
C LEU A 273 -15.17 -3.92 3.22
N GLU A 274 -16.46 -4.18 3.00
CA GLU A 274 -17.09 -5.47 3.34
C GLU A 274 -16.41 -6.65 2.66
N HIS A 275 -15.80 -6.44 1.48
CA HIS A 275 -14.99 -7.44 0.79
C HIS A 275 -13.53 -7.49 1.29
N ALA A 276 -13.05 -6.41 1.94
CA ALA A 276 -11.70 -6.34 2.50
C ALA A 276 -11.55 -7.12 3.83
N GLY A 277 -12.65 -7.37 4.56
CA GLY A 277 -12.60 -8.13 5.83
C GLY A 277 -12.10 -9.56 5.62
N HIS A 278 -12.68 -10.29 4.67
CA HIS A 278 -12.26 -11.65 4.33
C HIS A 278 -10.83 -11.69 3.75
N TRP A 279 -10.43 -10.64 3.03
CA TRP A 279 -9.06 -10.50 2.52
C TRP A 279 -8.02 -10.28 3.62
N LEU A 280 -8.31 -9.44 4.63
CA LEU A 280 -7.43 -9.24 5.78
C LEU A 280 -7.24 -10.53 6.59
N GLU A 281 -8.31 -11.32 6.76
CA GLU A 281 -8.28 -12.62 7.43
C GLU A 281 -7.37 -13.63 6.71
N GLN A 282 -7.27 -13.56 5.38
CA GLN A 282 -6.39 -14.44 4.59
C GLN A 282 -4.90 -14.05 4.67
N LEU A 283 -4.57 -12.77 4.94
CA LEU A 283 -3.19 -12.28 5.01
C LEU A 283 -2.54 -12.41 6.39
N LEU A 284 -3.34 -12.48 7.45
CA LEU A 284 -2.89 -12.68 8.83
C LEU A 284 -3.48 -14.00 9.34
N PRO A 285 -2.80 -15.16 9.17
CA PRO A 285 -3.22 -16.35 9.89
C PRO A 285 -3.23 -16.03 11.38
N ALA A 286 -4.41 -16.15 12.00
CA ALA A 286 -4.60 -15.87 13.42
C ALA A 286 -3.75 -16.86 14.23
N THR A 287 -2.61 -16.39 14.72
CA THR A 287 -1.78 -17.11 15.70
C THR A 287 -2.11 -16.57 17.09
N ALA A 288 -1.74 -17.30 18.14
CA ALA A 288 -1.87 -16.83 19.52
C ALA A 288 -1.22 -15.45 19.76
N TYR A 289 -0.20 -15.10 18.97
CA TYR A 289 0.54 -13.83 19.08
C TYR A 289 -0.05 -12.68 18.25
N THR A 290 -0.82 -12.96 17.20
CA THR A 290 -1.41 -11.94 16.31
C THR A 290 -2.87 -11.62 16.61
N GLN A 291 -3.58 -12.51 17.32
CA GLN A 291 -5.00 -12.36 17.72
C GLN A 291 -5.36 -11.01 18.38
N PRO A 292 -4.59 -10.49 19.37
CA PRO A 292 -4.89 -9.19 19.97
C PRO A 292 -4.79 -8.03 18.96
N PHE A 293 -3.89 -8.15 17.99
CA PHE A 293 -3.65 -7.14 16.95
C PHE A 293 -4.69 -7.21 15.82
N VAL A 294 -5.30 -8.37 15.56
CA VAL A 294 -6.45 -8.51 14.66
C VAL A 294 -7.67 -7.74 15.21
N ARG A 295 -7.83 -7.64 16.53
CA ARG A 295 -8.87 -6.79 17.12
C ARG A 295 -8.54 -5.31 16.99
N LEU A 296 -7.27 -4.93 17.10
CA LEU A 296 -6.81 -3.57 16.79
C LEU A 296 -6.92 -3.26 15.28
N ALA A 297 -6.87 -4.25 14.39
CA ALA A 297 -7.12 -4.08 12.94
C ALA A 297 -8.54 -3.60 12.62
N GLN A 298 -9.49 -3.74 13.56
CA GLN A 298 -10.82 -3.13 13.45
C GLN A 298 -10.74 -1.59 13.50
N LEU A 299 -9.68 -1.05 14.13
CA LEU A 299 -9.23 0.33 13.94
C LEU A 299 -8.49 0.42 12.60
N ARG A 300 -9.25 0.33 11.51
CA ARG A 300 -8.77 0.46 10.13
C ARG A 300 -7.77 1.62 10.01
N SER A 301 -6.56 1.35 9.52
CA SER A 301 -5.53 2.37 9.27
C SER A 301 -6.06 3.51 8.38
N ALA A 302 -5.42 4.66 8.45
CA ALA A 302 -5.71 5.77 7.54
C ALA A 302 -5.67 5.36 6.06
N GLY A 303 -4.68 4.53 5.66
CA GLY A 303 -4.58 4.00 4.30
C GLY A 303 -5.78 3.17 3.87
N ILE A 304 -6.30 2.27 4.74
CA ILE A 304 -7.52 1.48 4.47
C ILE A 304 -8.74 2.39 4.32
N LYS A 305 -8.85 3.44 5.14
CA LYS A 305 -9.94 4.42 5.06
C LYS A 305 -9.88 5.22 3.76
N ASP A 306 -8.70 5.68 3.37
CA ASP A 306 -8.51 6.38 2.10
C ASP A 306 -8.82 5.48 0.90
N LEU A 307 -8.38 4.21 0.94
CA LEU A 307 -8.66 3.22 -0.10
C LEU A 307 -10.15 2.97 -0.29
N ARG A 308 -10.92 2.86 0.81
CA ARG A 308 -12.37 2.69 0.76
C ARG A 308 -13.04 3.75 -0.11
N HIS A 309 -12.54 4.97 -0.03
CA HIS A 309 -13.10 6.14 -0.69
C HIS A 309 -12.27 6.58 -1.90
N GLY A 310 -11.27 5.82 -2.36
CA GLY A 310 -10.40 6.21 -3.47
C GLY A 310 -9.73 7.58 -3.27
N LYS A 311 -9.46 7.96 -2.02
CA LYS A 311 -8.95 9.28 -1.67
C LYS A 311 -7.47 9.38 -2.02
N VAL A 312 -7.11 10.47 -2.71
CA VAL A 312 -5.75 10.73 -3.21
C VAL A 312 -5.14 12.02 -2.67
N LEU A 313 -5.96 12.95 -2.21
CA LEU A 313 -5.54 14.24 -1.65
C LEU A 313 -5.92 14.34 -0.18
N ASP A 314 -5.18 15.14 0.59
CA ASP A 314 -5.61 15.52 1.92
C ASP A 314 -6.89 16.37 1.80
N SER A 315 -7.99 15.87 2.37
CA SER A 315 -9.25 16.59 2.37
C SER A 315 -9.13 17.77 3.33
N GLN A 316 -9.05 18.99 2.82
CA GLN A 316 -9.58 20.13 3.55
C GLN A 316 -11.08 20.19 3.22
N PRO A 317 -11.99 20.26 4.20
CA PRO A 317 -13.39 20.53 3.89
C PRO A 317 -13.47 21.86 3.14
N PRO A 318 -14.19 21.94 2.00
CA PRO A 318 -14.31 23.20 1.28
C PRO A 318 -14.93 24.24 2.21
N GLN A 319 -14.21 25.34 2.46
CA GLN A 319 -14.78 26.49 3.13
C GLN A 319 -15.73 27.18 2.16
N GLY A 320 -17.03 27.12 2.43
CA GLY A 320 -18.02 27.98 1.78
C GLY A 320 -18.80 27.41 0.59
N GLU A 321 -18.79 26.10 0.34
CA GLU A 321 -19.71 25.49 -0.65
C GLU A 321 -21.13 25.37 -0.05
N PRO A 322 -22.16 26.02 -0.62
CA PRO A 322 -23.49 26.12 -0.01
C PRO A 322 -24.33 24.82 -0.10
N HIS A 323 -23.84 23.79 -0.79
CA HIS A 323 -24.54 22.51 -0.95
C HIS A 323 -23.61 21.32 -0.68
N ALA A 324 -24.08 20.36 0.11
CA ALA A 324 -23.37 19.10 0.34
C ALA A 324 -23.34 18.29 -0.97
N LEU A 325 -22.18 18.28 -1.63
CA LEU A 325 -21.96 17.46 -2.81
C LEU A 325 -22.08 15.96 -2.47
N PRO A 326 -22.65 15.11 -3.35
CA PRO A 326 -22.72 13.66 -3.16
C PRO A 326 -21.36 13.02 -2.86
N ASP A 327 -20.32 13.44 -3.58
CA ASP A 327 -18.92 13.12 -3.27
C ASP A 327 -18.16 14.39 -2.88
N PRO A 328 -17.73 14.56 -1.61
CA PRO A 328 -17.04 15.76 -1.18
C PRO A 328 -15.53 15.79 -1.55
N ARG A 329 -15.01 14.73 -2.18
CA ARG A 329 -13.58 14.67 -2.54
C ARG A 329 -13.24 15.76 -3.56
N PRO A 330 -12.07 16.41 -3.47
CA PRO A 330 -11.58 17.22 -4.58
C PRO A 330 -11.30 16.33 -5.80
N PRO A 331 -11.73 16.70 -7.02
CA PRO A 331 -11.40 15.95 -8.21
C PRO A 331 -9.89 16.04 -8.50
N LEU A 332 -9.30 14.92 -8.91
CA LEU A 332 -7.91 14.86 -9.38
C LEU A 332 -7.89 14.13 -10.73
N PRO A 333 -7.72 14.82 -11.87
CA PRO A 333 -7.66 14.17 -13.17
C PRO A 333 -6.38 13.32 -13.31
N LEU A 334 -6.28 12.58 -14.41
CA LEU A 334 -5.02 11.95 -14.80
C LEU A 334 -3.98 13.05 -15.15
N PRO A 335 -2.69 12.82 -14.89
CA PRO A 335 -1.65 13.82 -15.18
C PRO A 335 -1.60 14.15 -16.68
N ALA A 336 -1.51 15.44 -16.98
CA ALA A 336 -1.42 15.92 -18.35
C ALA A 336 -0.09 15.49 -19.00
N GLY A 337 -0.11 15.17 -20.30
CA GLY A 337 1.09 14.78 -21.05
C GLY A 337 1.61 13.37 -20.75
N VAL A 338 0.90 12.58 -19.91
CA VAL A 338 1.28 11.22 -19.55
C VAL A 338 0.27 10.22 -20.10
N THR A 339 0.76 9.20 -20.81
CA THR A 339 -0.09 8.15 -21.37
C THR A 339 -0.55 7.21 -20.25
N CYS A 340 -1.83 7.24 -19.94
CA CYS A 340 -2.42 6.46 -18.85
C CYS A 340 -3.22 5.27 -19.40
N PHE A 341 -2.96 4.09 -18.85
CA PHE A 341 -3.63 2.82 -19.16
C PHE A 341 -4.24 2.22 -17.90
N THR A 342 -5.36 1.52 -18.03
CA THR A 342 -5.99 0.81 -16.91
C THR A 342 -6.40 -0.61 -17.27
N ILE A 343 -6.05 -1.54 -16.39
CA ILE A 343 -6.50 -2.92 -16.39
C ILE A 343 -7.45 -3.11 -15.22
N ALA A 344 -8.72 -3.35 -15.52
CA ALA A 344 -9.68 -3.84 -14.55
C ALA A 344 -9.76 -5.37 -14.61
N ALA A 345 -10.19 -6.02 -13.54
CA ALA A 345 -10.38 -7.46 -13.50
C ALA A 345 -11.80 -7.83 -13.07
N THR A 346 -12.23 -9.02 -13.49
CA THR A 346 -13.48 -9.62 -13.03
C THR A 346 -13.31 -11.13 -12.89
N THR A 347 -13.87 -11.71 -11.83
CA THR A 347 -13.90 -13.16 -11.64
C THR A 347 -14.91 -13.84 -12.58
N ALA A 348 -15.82 -13.07 -13.19
CA ALA A 348 -16.79 -13.57 -14.15
C ALA A 348 -16.12 -14.03 -15.45
N ALA A 349 -16.73 -15.02 -16.09
CA ALA A 349 -16.45 -15.30 -17.50
C ALA A 349 -17.03 -14.17 -18.36
N LYS A 350 -16.38 -13.86 -19.48
CA LYS A 350 -16.90 -12.93 -20.48
C LYS A 350 -18.28 -13.40 -20.95
N ARG A 351 -19.35 -12.76 -20.47
CA ARG A 351 -20.73 -12.91 -20.95
C ARG A 351 -21.13 -11.57 -21.58
N GLY A 352 -22.22 -11.53 -22.35
CA GLY A 352 -22.60 -10.30 -23.08
C GLY A 352 -22.74 -9.06 -22.18
N LEU A 353 -22.63 -7.87 -22.78
CA LEU A 353 -22.48 -6.52 -22.21
C LEU A 353 -23.38 -6.13 -21.01
N LEU A 354 -24.47 -6.86 -20.75
CA LEU A 354 -25.46 -6.54 -19.72
C LEU A 354 -25.19 -7.23 -18.37
N ALA A 355 -24.44 -8.33 -18.34
CA ALA A 355 -24.15 -9.09 -17.10
C ALA A 355 -22.84 -8.65 -16.39
N ASP A 356 -21.99 -7.87 -17.07
CA ASP A 356 -20.63 -7.53 -16.60
C ASP A 356 -20.58 -6.37 -15.60
N ARG A 357 -21.71 -5.70 -15.33
CA ARG A 357 -21.72 -4.40 -14.62
C ARG A 357 -21.54 -4.50 -13.09
N LEU A 358 -21.61 -5.69 -12.49
CA LEU A 358 -21.71 -5.82 -11.03
C LEU A 358 -20.65 -6.72 -10.38
N ILE A 359 -19.88 -7.47 -11.16
CA ILE A 359 -18.90 -8.43 -10.61
C ILE A 359 -17.50 -7.87 -10.84
N GLY A 360 -16.91 -7.33 -9.77
CA GLY A 360 -15.50 -6.94 -9.75
C GLY A 360 -14.55 -8.15 -9.64
N ASP A 361 -13.32 -7.88 -9.25
CA ASP A 361 -12.26 -8.89 -9.11
C ASP A 361 -12.23 -9.56 -7.73
N GLY A 362 -13.28 -9.37 -6.93
CA GLY A 362 -13.40 -9.80 -5.54
C GLY A 362 -13.03 -8.72 -4.51
N LEU A 363 -12.39 -7.62 -4.94
CA LEU A 363 -12.05 -6.49 -4.06
C LEU A 363 -12.48 -5.15 -4.65
N VAL A 364 -12.16 -4.92 -5.92
CA VAL A 364 -12.38 -3.64 -6.58
C VAL A 364 -13.51 -3.76 -7.61
N PRO A 365 -14.56 -2.90 -7.53
CA PRO A 365 -15.59 -2.85 -8.55
C PRO A 365 -15.01 -2.45 -9.91
N LEU A 366 -15.52 -3.07 -10.99
CA LEU A 366 -15.04 -2.84 -12.34
C LEU A 366 -15.08 -1.35 -12.74
N ARG A 367 -16.18 -0.64 -12.42
CA ARG A 367 -16.32 0.80 -12.67
C ARG A 367 -15.23 1.62 -11.99
N SER A 368 -14.92 1.29 -10.73
CA SER A 368 -13.88 1.95 -9.95
C SER A 368 -12.50 1.72 -10.58
N ALA A 369 -12.19 0.49 -10.97
CA ALA A 369 -10.94 0.16 -11.66
C ALA A 369 -10.79 0.84 -13.03
N LEU A 370 -11.89 1.03 -13.76
CA LEU A 370 -11.93 1.74 -15.03
C LEU A 370 -11.99 3.28 -14.86
N GLY A 371 -11.93 3.80 -13.64
CA GLY A 371 -11.98 5.24 -13.37
C GLY A 371 -13.34 5.90 -13.66
N GLN A 372 -14.41 5.11 -13.74
CA GLN A 372 -15.76 5.57 -14.03
C GLN A 372 -16.48 6.03 -12.77
N HIS A 373 -17.12 7.19 -12.84
CA HIS A 373 -17.86 7.79 -11.72
C HIS A 373 -19.23 8.29 -12.19
N ASP A 374 -20.17 8.50 -11.26
CA ASP A 374 -21.49 9.05 -11.61
C ASP A 374 -21.43 10.58 -11.81
N GLU A 375 -20.57 11.27 -11.05
CA GLU A 375 -20.26 12.69 -11.26
C GLU A 375 -19.11 12.88 -12.27
N VAL A 376 -19.37 13.64 -13.35
CA VAL A 376 -18.43 13.88 -14.48
C VAL A 376 -17.07 14.41 -14.01
N ARG A 377 -17.03 15.29 -13.01
CA ARG A 377 -15.78 15.88 -12.48
C ARG A 377 -14.81 14.85 -11.90
N HIS A 378 -15.30 13.67 -11.50
CA HIS A 378 -14.50 12.57 -10.97
C HIS A 378 -14.19 11.52 -12.03
N GLN A 379 -14.78 11.59 -13.22
CA GLN A 379 -14.50 10.66 -14.31
C GLN A 379 -13.02 10.77 -14.71
N LEU A 380 -12.30 9.64 -14.71
CA LEU A 380 -10.96 9.59 -15.28
C LEU A 380 -11.08 9.27 -16.77
N ALA A 381 -10.57 10.19 -17.59
CA ALA A 381 -10.67 10.13 -19.05
C ALA A 381 -9.65 9.16 -19.67
N PHE A 382 -9.72 7.87 -19.31
CA PHE A 382 -8.98 6.83 -20.02
C PHE A 382 -9.58 6.63 -21.42
N PRO A 383 -8.78 6.69 -22.49
CA PRO A 383 -9.26 6.31 -23.82
C PRO A 383 -9.71 4.84 -23.84
N PRO A 384 -10.76 4.47 -24.61
CA PRO A 384 -11.20 3.08 -24.69
C PRO A 384 -10.10 2.09 -25.11
N SER A 385 -9.18 2.51 -25.99
CA SER A 385 -8.00 1.72 -26.41
C SER A 385 -7.00 1.47 -25.28
N HIS A 386 -7.06 2.25 -24.21
CA HIS A 386 -6.18 2.17 -23.03
C HIS A 386 -6.89 1.51 -21.83
N CYS A 387 -8.12 1.03 -22.02
CA CYS A 387 -8.85 0.26 -21.05
C CYS A 387 -8.85 -1.21 -21.46
N TRP A 388 -8.53 -2.10 -20.53
CA TRP A 388 -8.61 -3.53 -20.75
C TRP A 388 -9.22 -4.25 -19.54
N ILE A 389 -9.98 -5.33 -19.79
CA ILE A 389 -10.64 -6.12 -18.74
C ILE A 389 -10.07 -7.54 -18.75
N ALA A 390 -9.45 -7.92 -17.63
CA ALA A 390 -9.00 -9.27 -17.34
C ALA A 390 -10.19 -10.12 -16.84
N TYR A 391 -10.76 -10.95 -17.70
CA TYR A 391 -11.85 -11.86 -17.32
C TYR A 391 -11.30 -13.08 -16.58
N ARG A 392 -12.15 -13.73 -15.76
CA ARG A 392 -11.79 -14.89 -14.92
C ARG A 392 -10.52 -14.66 -14.09
N THR A 393 -10.31 -13.43 -13.65
CA THR A 393 -9.11 -13.00 -12.95
C THR A 393 -9.53 -12.33 -11.65
N SER A 394 -9.05 -12.84 -10.52
CA SER A 394 -9.22 -12.17 -9.23
C SER A 394 -8.21 -11.04 -9.05
N HIS A 395 -8.42 -10.18 -8.05
CA HIS A 395 -7.53 -9.04 -7.78
C HIS A 395 -6.06 -9.48 -7.65
N MET A 396 -5.82 -10.56 -6.89
CA MET A 396 -4.47 -11.11 -6.67
C MET A 396 -3.89 -11.75 -7.94
N ALA A 397 -4.73 -12.37 -8.76
CA ALA A 397 -4.29 -13.06 -9.97
C ALA A 397 -3.76 -12.10 -11.04
N LEU A 398 -4.04 -10.79 -10.96
CA LEU A 398 -3.46 -9.79 -11.86
C LEU A 398 -1.92 -9.81 -11.86
N LEU A 399 -1.29 -9.99 -10.70
CA LEU A 399 0.18 -10.03 -10.58
C LEU A 399 0.78 -11.29 -11.25
N GLY A 400 0.03 -12.40 -11.24
CA GLY A 400 0.41 -13.68 -11.84
C GLY A 400 -0.15 -13.93 -13.25
N SER A 401 -0.81 -12.95 -13.88
CA SER A 401 -1.55 -13.19 -15.13
C SER A 401 -0.68 -12.99 -16.38
N LEU A 402 -0.48 -14.06 -17.14
CA LEU A 402 0.20 -13.99 -18.43
C LEU A 402 -0.57 -13.14 -19.47
N GLN A 403 -1.89 -13.02 -19.33
CA GLN A 403 -2.68 -12.15 -20.21
C GLN A 403 -2.38 -10.68 -19.92
N VAL A 404 -2.23 -10.32 -18.64
CA VAL A 404 -1.78 -8.99 -18.22
C VAL A 404 -0.38 -8.73 -18.77
N SER A 405 0.57 -9.66 -18.62
CA SER A 405 1.92 -9.52 -19.18
C SER A 405 1.92 -9.19 -20.67
N ARG A 406 1.11 -9.92 -21.46
CA ARG A 406 1.00 -9.67 -22.91
C ARG A 406 0.39 -8.31 -23.23
N GLN A 407 -0.62 -7.89 -22.47
CA GLN A 407 -1.24 -6.58 -22.65
C GLN A 407 -0.28 -5.44 -22.31
N LEU A 408 0.51 -5.60 -21.24
CA LEU A 408 1.56 -4.64 -20.86
C LEU A 408 2.60 -4.47 -21.97
N LEU A 409 3.08 -5.58 -22.53
CA LEU A 409 3.99 -5.54 -23.69
C LEU A 409 3.36 -4.83 -24.87
N HIS A 410 2.13 -5.18 -25.24
CA HIS A 410 1.46 -4.57 -26.38
C HIS A 410 1.36 -3.05 -26.27
N TRP A 411 0.93 -2.52 -25.11
CA TRP A 411 0.80 -1.09 -24.91
C TRP A 411 2.16 -0.37 -24.85
N LEU A 412 3.16 -0.93 -24.16
CA LEU A 412 4.44 -0.26 -23.98
C LEU A 412 5.37 -0.41 -25.20
N THR A 413 5.18 -1.43 -26.05
CA THR A 413 5.86 -1.53 -27.35
C THR A 413 5.32 -0.51 -28.34
N ALA A 414 4.00 -0.42 -28.51
CA ALA A 414 3.38 0.53 -29.45
C ALA A 414 3.76 1.98 -29.13
N HIS A 415 3.88 2.31 -27.84
CA HIS A 415 4.32 3.64 -27.42
C HIS A 415 5.81 3.89 -27.71
N LYS A 416 6.67 2.86 -27.61
CA LYS A 416 8.09 2.97 -28.00
C LYS A 416 8.24 3.30 -29.49
N GLU A 417 7.44 2.68 -30.34
CA GLU A 417 7.45 2.91 -31.79
C GLU A 417 6.93 4.31 -32.17
N GLN A 418 6.01 4.87 -31.38
CA GLN A 418 5.48 6.22 -31.59
C GLN A 418 6.41 7.33 -31.08
N ASN A 419 7.33 7.02 -30.17
CA ASN A 419 8.31 7.94 -29.60
C ASN A 419 9.71 7.29 -29.59
N PRO A 420 10.35 7.07 -30.75
CA PRO A 420 11.74 6.63 -30.79
C PRO A 420 12.61 7.75 -30.24
N SER A 421 13.15 7.56 -29.04
CA SER A 421 14.21 8.40 -28.50
C SER A 421 15.35 8.47 -29.53
N GLY A 422 15.66 9.68 -30.00
CA GLY A 422 16.48 9.91 -31.18
C GLY A 422 17.82 9.16 -31.17
N GLU A 423 17.96 8.20 -32.08
CA GLU A 423 19.27 7.73 -32.52
C GLU A 423 19.96 8.90 -33.23
N HIS A 424 20.85 9.60 -32.51
CA HIS A 424 21.84 10.42 -33.19
C HIS A 424 22.78 9.51 -33.97
N GLY A 425 22.64 9.60 -35.29
CA GLY A 425 23.49 8.92 -36.25
C GLY A 425 24.96 9.24 -36.05
N GLN A 426 25.77 8.18 -36.15
CA GLN A 426 27.07 8.25 -36.76
C GLN A 426 27.13 7.18 -37.85
N SER A 427 26.74 7.59 -39.05
CA SER A 427 27.14 6.96 -40.30
C SER A 427 27.65 8.06 -41.25
N ALA A 428 28.95 8.33 -41.15
CA ALA A 428 29.88 8.70 -42.22
C ALA A 428 31.20 9.17 -41.60
#